data_AF-A0A835BRF4-F1
#
_entry.id   AF-A0A835BRF4-F1
#
_cell.length_a   1.000
_cell.length_b   1.000
_cell.length_c   1.000
_cell.angle_alpha   90.00
_cell.angle_beta   90.00
_cell.angle_gamma   90.00
#
_symmetry.space_group_name_H-M   'P 1'
#
loop_
_entity.id
_entity.type
_entity.pdbx_description
1 polymer ?
#
loop_
_entity_poly.entity_id
_entity_poly.type
_entity_poly.pdbx_seq_one_letter_code
_entity_poly.pdbx_strand_id
1 'polypeptide(L)' 'MNITNPFSQNEGSVDIWQGYEDRLVLVELQRYISKKLPWIKYHEVPEGGHMFMLVDGWTDRIIKALLVGEEPSDV' A
#
# COMPACT_ATOMS: atom_id res chain seq x y z
N MET A 1 10.39 11.60 -14.80
CA MET A 1 8.95 11.77 -15.10
C MET A 1 8.35 12.65 -14.02
N ASN A 2 7.50 13.62 -14.39
CA ASN A 2 6.75 14.43 -13.43
C ASN A 2 5.35 13.83 -13.31
N ILE A 3 5.06 13.13 -12.21
CA ILE A 3 3.75 12.51 -11.98
C ILE A 3 2.95 13.46 -11.10
N THR A 4 1.85 13.98 -11.62
CA THR A 4 0.94 14.87 -10.90
C THR A 4 -0.16 14.08 -10.21
N ASN A 5 -0.74 14.65 -9.16
CA ASN A 5 -1.95 14.09 -8.54
C ASN A 5 -3.06 13.97 -9.59
N PRO A 6 -3.59 12.77 -9.89
CA PRO A 6 -4.68 12.62 -10.85
C PRO A 6 -6.05 12.99 -10.27
N PHE A 7 -6.17 13.12 -8.94
CA PHE A 7 -7.44 13.40 -8.27
C PHE A 7 -7.70 14.91 -8.17
N SER A 8 -8.86 15.35 -8.63
CA SER A 8 -9.35 16.70 -8.38
C SER A 8 -9.58 16.93 -6.89
N GLN A 9 -9.26 18.12 -6.40
CA GLN A 9 -9.61 18.58 -5.05
C GLN A 9 -9.18 17.63 -3.90
N ASN A 10 -8.17 16.78 -4.10
CA ASN A 10 -7.72 15.75 -3.14
C ASN A 10 -8.83 14.77 -2.72
N GLU A 11 -9.82 14.53 -3.59
CA GLU A 11 -10.96 13.62 -3.31
C GLU A 11 -10.60 12.13 -3.38
N GLY A 12 -9.37 11.80 -3.77
CA GLY A 12 -8.92 10.42 -3.93
C GLY A 12 -7.49 10.19 -3.49
N SER A 13 -7.16 8.91 -3.33
CA SER A 13 -5.81 8.42 -3.06
C SER A 13 -5.54 7.16 -3.87
N VAL A 14 -4.26 6.81 -4.00
CA VAL A 14 -3.84 5.46 -4.37
C VAL A 14 -3.23 4.81 -3.14
N ASP A 15 -3.73 3.66 -2.76
CA ASP A 15 -3.19 2.89 -1.63
C ASP A 15 -2.24 1.82 -2.17
N ILE A 16 -1.03 1.73 -1.58
CA ILE A 16 -0.01 0.74 -1.92
C ILE A 16 0.31 -0.07 -0.67
N TRP A 17 0.05 -1.37 -0.73
CA TRP A 17 0.55 -2.32 0.26
C TRP A 17 1.84 -2.97 -0.24
N GLN A 18 2.87 -2.98 0.59
CA GLN A 18 4.18 -3.55 0.30
C GLN A 18 4.63 -4.45 1.43
N GLY A 19 5.03 -5.67 1.09
CA GLY A 19 5.72 -6.54 2.04
C GLY A 19 7.10 -6.00 2.40
N TYR A 20 7.41 -5.89 3.69
CA TYR A 20 8.73 -5.47 4.18
C TYR A 20 9.83 -6.48 3.81
N GLU A 21 9.51 -7.77 3.81
CA GLU A 21 10.43 -8.85 3.44
C GLU A 21 10.47 -9.13 1.92
N ASP A 22 9.90 -8.27 1.09
CA ASP A 22 10.00 -8.38 -0.35
C ASP A 22 11.46 -8.22 -0.82
N ARG A 23 11.99 -9.28 -1.44
CA ARG A 23 13.37 -9.33 -1.96
C ARG A 23 13.46 -9.05 -3.46
N LEU A 24 12.33 -8.92 -4.15
CA LEU A 24 12.28 -8.56 -5.56
C LEU A 24 12.14 -7.05 -5.71
N VAL A 25 11.24 -6.45 -4.95
CA VAL A 25 11.04 -5.00 -4.89
C VAL A 25 11.26 -4.52 -3.48
N LEU A 26 12.42 -3.89 -3.25
CA LEU A 26 12.80 -3.43 -1.92
C LEU A 26 11.86 -2.32 -1.43
N VAL A 27 11.52 -2.40 -0.14
CA VAL A 27 10.56 -1.53 0.56
C VAL A 27 10.93 -0.04 0.45
N GLU A 28 12.22 0.29 0.37
CA GLU A 28 12.75 1.64 0.24
C GLU A 28 12.21 2.37 -0.99
N LEU A 29 11.95 1.65 -2.09
CA LEU A 29 11.41 2.25 -3.29
C LEU A 29 10.01 2.82 -3.04
N GLN A 30 9.12 2.05 -2.41
CA GLN A 30 7.76 2.49 -2.12
C GLN A 30 7.73 3.60 -1.06
N ARG A 31 8.59 3.51 -0.04
CA ARG A 31 8.80 4.59 0.94
C ARG A 31 9.25 5.91 0.30
N TYR A 32 10.12 5.84 -0.72
CA TYR A 32 10.55 7.02 -1.46
C TYR A 32 9.41 7.60 -2.32
N ILE A 33 8.67 6.73 -3.01
CA ILE A 33 7.55 7.11 -3.88
C ILE A 33 6.44 7.78 -3.06
N SER A 34 6.03 7.22 -1.93
CA SER A 34 4.97 7.78 -1.09
C SER A 34 5.35 9.15 -0.48
N LYS A 35 6.62 9.34 -0.11
CA LYS A 35 7.12 10.66 0.31
C LYS A 35 7.10 11.70 -0.81
N LYS A 36 7.32 11.27 -2.06
CA LYS A 36 7.33 12.15 -3.24
C LYS A 36 5.93 12.48 -3.75
N LEU A 37 4.96 11.59 -3.58
CA LEU A 37 3.61 11.68 -4.13
C LEU A 37 2.59 11.64 -2.97
N PRO A 38 2.21 12.80 -2.38
CA PRO A 38 1.39 12.85 -1.16
C PRO A 38 -0.02 12.24 -1.26
N TRP A 39 -0.50 12.00 -2.47
CA TRP A 39 -1.78 11.32 -2.74
C TRP A 39 -1.66 9.79 -2.73
N ILE A 40 -0.46 9.26 -2.49
CA ILE A 40 -0.24 7.83 -2.24
C ILE A 40 -0.27 7.58 -0.74
N LYS A 41 -1.15 6.67 -0.32
CA LYS A 41 -1.18 6.10 1.02
C LYS A 41 -0.37 4.81 1.01
N TYR A 42 0.63 4.75 1.89
CA TYR A 42 1.57 3.65 1.91
C TYR A 42 1.35 2.79 3.15
N HIS A 43 1.20 1.49 2.93
CA HIS A 43 0.97 0.47 3.92
C HIS A 43 2.11 -0.56 3.82
N GLU A 44 2.82 -0.76 4.92
CA GLU A 44 3.92 -1.72 4.98
C GLU A 44 3.48 -2.93 5.80
N VAL A 45 3.69 -4.13 5.27
CA VAL A 45 3.32 -5.39 5.91
C VAL A 45 4.60 -6.02 6.48
N PRO A 46 4.80 -6.06 7.81
CA PRO A 46 6.08 -6.42 8.42
C PRO A 46 6.60 -7.82 8.03
N GLU A 47 5.72 -8.82 7.97
CA GLU A 47 6.06 -10.21 7.59
C GLU A 47 5.77 -10.51 6.11
N GLY A 48 5.39 -9.49 5.34
CA GLY A 48 4.97 -9.66 3.95
C GLY A 48 6.17 -9.83 3.01
N GLY A 49 6.16 -10.89 2.20
CA GLY A 49 7.02 -11.01 1.01
C GLY A 49 6.35 -10.43 -0.25
N HIS A 50 6.98 -10.59 -1.42
CA HIS A 50 6.46 -10.07 -2.70
C HIS A 50 5.02 -10.51 -3.00
N MET A 51 4.68 -11.73 -2.61
CA MET A 51 3.39 -12.36 -2.89
C MET A 51 2.50 -12.47 -1.64
N PHE A 52 2.68 -11.60 -0.62
CA PHE A 52 1.91 -11.70 0.64
C PHE A 52 0.39 -11.67 0.41
N MET A 53 -0.07 -11.03 -0.66
CA MET A 53 -1.50 -10.98 -1.04
C MET A 53 -2.11 -12.34 -1.38
N LEU A 54 -1.28 -13.35 -1.68
CA LEU A 54 -1.73 -14.74 -1.90
C LEU A 54 -1.94 -15.53 -0.62
N VAL A 55 -1.51 -15.00 0.53
CA VAL A 55 -1.76 -15.63 1.83
C VAL A 55 -3.22 -15.40 2.19
N ASP A 56 -3.90 -16.46 2.63
CA ASP A 56 -5.31 -16.45 2.96
C ASP A 56 -5.66 -15.29 3.92
N GLY A 57 -6.75 -14.58 3.60
CA GLY A 57 -7.26 -13.45 4.39
C GLY A 57 -6.66 -12.08 4.03
N TRP A 58 -5.51 -11.99 3.37
CA TRP A 58 -4.92 -10.68 3.01
C TRP A 58 -5.77 -9.89 2.02
N THR A 59 -6.34 -10.57 1.01
CA THR A 59 -7.24 -9.92 0.06
C THR A 59 -8.45 -9.31 0.76
N ASP A 60 -9.08 -10.04 1.68
CA ASP A 60 -10.23 -9.55 2.45
C ASP A 60 -9.86 -8.37 3.35
N ARG A 61 -8.68 -8.41 3.99
CA ARG A 61 -8.16 -7.30 4.81
C ARG A 61 -7.98 -6.03 3.97
N ILE A 62 -7.35 -6.13 2.80
CA ILE A 62 -7.15 -4.99 1.90
C ILE A 62 -8.51 -4.42 1.44
N ILE A 63 -9.45 -5.28 1.06
CA ILE A 63 -10.79 -4.83 0.62
C ILE A 63 -11.54 -4.13 1.77
N LYS A 64 -11.48 -4.67 3.00
CA LYS A 64 -12.09 -4.03 4.18
C LYS A 64 -11.45 -2.69 4.51
N ALA A 65 -10.13 -2.57 4.42
CA ALA A 65 -9.44 -1.30 4.60
C ALA A 65 -9.93 -0.25 3.59
N LEU A 66 -10.06 -0.63 2.32
CA LEU A 66 -10.51 0.28 1.24
C LEU A 66 -11.99 0.67 1.35
N LEU A 67 -12.86 -0.25 1.74
CA LEU A 67 -14.32 -0.05 1.67
C LEU A 67 -14.96 0.35 3.01
N VAL A 68 -14.35 -0.05 4.13
CA VAL A 68 -14.91 0.11 5.48
C VAL A 68 -14.01 0.99 6.36
N GLY A 69 -12.73 1.14 6.00
CA GLY A 69 -11.75 1.89 6.80
C GLY A 69 -11.20 1.10 7.99
N GLU A 70 -11.28 -0.23 7.95
CA GLU A 70 -10.66 -1.11 8.95
C GLU A 70 -9.18 -1.31 8.60
N GLU A 71 -8.26 -0.90 9.47
CA GLU A 71 -6.83 -1.14 9.24
C GLU A 71 -6.52 -2.66 9.26
N PRO A 72 -5.70 -3.17 8.33
CA PRO A 72 -5.26 -4.57 8.35
C PRO A 72 -4.54 -4.86 9.67
N SER A 73 -5.18 -5.62 10.57
CA SER A 73 -4.58 -6.01 11.84
C SER A 73 -3.88 -7.36 11.73
N ASP A 74 -2.67 -7.47 12.27
CA ASP A 74 -1.84 -8.68 12.35
C ASP A 74 -2.33 -9.69 13.40
N VAL A 75 -3.62 -10.07 13.35
CA VAL A 75 -4.09 -11.25 14.10
C VAL A 75 -3.75 -12.53 13.35
#